data_AF-A0A662AG16-F1
#
_entry.id   AF-A0A662AG16-F1
#
_cell.length_a   1.000
_cell.length_b   1.000
_cell.length_c   1.000
_cell.angle_alpha   90.00
_cell.angle_beta   90.00
_cell.angle_gamma   90.00
#
_symmetry.space_group_name_H-M   'P 1'
#
loop_
_entity.id
_entity.type
_entity.pdbx_description
1 polymer ?
#
loop_
_entity_poly.entity_id
_entity_poly.type
_entity_poly.pdbx_seq_one_letter_code
_entity_poly.pdbx_strand_id
1 'polypeptide(L)'
;MDKKADSEINYLADAVNEYPSFVLDEAGYDMKNLKELSGLQNNIYTEGVIEYSKDGEVLALVNYADGNGMQASVEIDGEVSTIDLKSEDKGATYYKVIVQPLVKSSNCNYEIVSGIIKYYENGTNAWAATIDFGDGTCDDLALKTTAKGDYTFKISDYL
;
A
#
# COMPACT_ATOMS: atom_id res chain seq x y z
N MET A 1 -35.66 -13.10 -4.86
CA MET A 1 -34.93 -13.75 -5.98
C MET A 1 -33.50 -13.28 -5.91
N ASP A 2 -32.62 -14.24 -5.67
CA ASP A 2 -31.15 -14.27 -5.83
C ASP A 2 -30.31 -13.12 -5.29
N LYS A 3 -29.89 -13.29 -4.03
CA LYS A 3 -28.53 -12.93 -3.62
C LYS A 3 -27.58 -13.85 -4.39
N LYS A 4 -27.12 -13.45 -5.58
CA LYS A 4 -25.85 -13.96 -6.08
C LYS A 4 -24.78 -13.37 -5.17
N ALA A 5 -24.40 -14.14 -4.15
CA ALA A 5 -23.14 -13.96 -3.47
C ALA A 5 -22.06 -14.20 -4.53
N ASP A 6 -21.59 -13.11 -5.14
CA ASP A 6 -20.31 -13.11 -5.82
C ASP A 6 -19.30 -13.48 -4.73
N SER A 7 -18.63 -14.62 -4.87
CA SER A 7 -17.55 -15.00 -3.96
C SER A 7 -16.32 -14.14 -4.27
N GLU A 8 -16.48 -12.82 -4.34
CA GLU A 8 -15.35 -11.90 -4.35
C GLU A 8 -14.64 -12.12 -3.02
N ILE A 9 -13.41 -12.62 -3.12
CA ILE A 9 -12.44 -12.53 -2.03
C ILE A 9 -12.52 -11.09 -1.51
N ASN A 10 -12.76 -10.92 -0.22
CA ASN A 10 -13.00 -9.61 0.36
C ASN A 10 -11.67 -8.87 0.55
N TYR A 11 -11.01 -8.50 -0.55
CA TYR A 11 -9.76 -7.74 -0.56
C TYR A 11 -9.91 -6.41 0.21
N LEU A 12 -11.13 -5.88 0.33
CA LEU A 12 -11.42 -4.67 1.11
C LEU A 12 -11.20 -4.93 2.60
N ALA A 13 -11.86 -5.94 3.17
CA ALA A 13 -11.68 -6.29 4.57
C ALA A 13 -10.24 -6.73 4.89
N ASP A 14 -9.56 -7.37 3.94
CA ASP A 14 -8.13 -7.67 4.08
C ASP A 14 -7.29 -6.39 4.13
N ALA A 15 -7.45 -5.51 3.14
CA ALA A 15 -6.67 -4.28 3.02
C ALA A 15 -6.84 -3.32 4.20
N VAL A 16 -8.08 -3.11 4.69
CA VAL A 16 -8.32 -2.17 5.80
C VAL A 16 -7.77 -2.66 7.15
N ASN A 17 -7.45 -3.95 7.25
CA ASN A 17 -6.82 -4.55 8.44
C ASN A 17 -5.30 -4.70 8.29
N GLU A 18 -4.72 -4.14 7.22
CA GLU A 18 -3.27 -4.14 7.04
C GLU A 18 -2.56 -3.30 8.10
N TYR A 19 -1.35 -3.73 8.43
CA TYR A 19 -0.47 -2.94 9.27
C TYR A 19 0.23 -1.87 8.42
N PRO A 20 0.40 -0.64 8.94
CA PRO A 20 1.17 0.36 8.23
C PRO A 20 2.62 -0.10 8.07
N SER A 21 3.21 0.19 6.92
CA SER A 21 4.65 0.06 6.68
C SER A 21 5.44 0.99 7.60
N PHE A 22 4.93 2.19 7.86
CA PHE A 22 5.44 3.12 8.86
C PHE A 22 4.40 4.16 9.25
N VAL A 23 4.68 4.93 10.30
CA VAL A 23 3.79 5.96 10.84
C VAL A 23 4.47 7.32 10.72
N LEU A 24 3.71 8.33 10.28
CA LEU A 24 4.10 9.73 10.32
C LEU A 24 3.24 10.46 11.37
N ASP A 25 3.76 11.56 11.92
CA ASP A 25 3.03 12.31 12.95
C ASP A 25 1.79 13.01 12.39
N GLU A 26 1.92 13.57 11.19
CA GLU A 26 0.85 14.35 10.56
C GLU A 26 0.53 13.86 9.14
N ALA A 27 -0.75 13.93 8.79
CA ALA A 27 -1.25 13.84 7.43
C ALA A 27 -1.00 15.13 6.62
N GLY A 28 -1.35 15.08 5.33
CA GLY A 28 -1.22 16.20 4.40
C GLY A 28 0.23 16.48 4.01
N TYR A 29 1.06 15.44 3.99
CA TYR A 29 2.40 15.49 3.40
C TYR A 29 2.31 15.35 1.87
N ASP A 30 3.33 15.86 1.19
CA ASP A 30 3.57 15.63 -0.22
C ASP A 30 4.40 14.36 -0.42
N MET A 31 4.07 13.61 -1.48
CA MET A 31 4.87 12.47 -1.94
C MET A 31 5.53 12.78 -3.27
N LYS A 32 6.83 12.48 -3.37
CA LYS A 32 7.61 12.73 -4.58
C LYS A 32 8.53 11.58 -4.92
N ASN A 33 8.45 11.09 -6.15
CA ASN A 33 9.46 10.18 -6.70
C ASN A 33 10.75 10.97 -6.95
N LEU A 34 11.75 10.79 -6.07
CA LEU A 34 13.12 11.27 -6.34
C LEU A 34 13.81 10.39 -7.39
N LYS A 35 13.43 9.11 -7.43
CA LYS A 35 13.73 8.18 -8.52
C LYS A 35 12.48 7.37 -8.82
N GLU A 36 12.08 7.32 -10.08
CA GLU A 36 10.92 6.54 -10.52
C GLU A 36 11.03 5.06 -10.13
N LEU A 37 9.89 4.48 -9.77
CA LEU A 37 9.79 3.04 -9.49
C LEU A 37 10.08 2.24 -10.76
N SER A 38 11.01 1.30 -10.69
CA SER A 38 11.41 0.47 -11.82
C SER A 38 11.97 -0.89 -11.36
N GLY A 39 12.50 -1.68 -12.30
CA GLY A 39 13.06 -3.00 -11.97
C GLY A 39 12.02 -3.99 -11.46
N LEU A 40 10.93 -4.21 -12.21
CA LEU A 40 9.85 -5.09 -11.76
C LEU A 40 10.29 -6.57 -11.79
N GLN A 41 10.34 -7.22 -10.63
CA GLN A 41 10.62 -8.65 -10.47
C GLN A 41 9.53 -9.31 -9.62
N ASN A 42 8.87 -10.33 -10.16
CA ASN A 42 7.73 -10.99 -9.48
C ASN A 42 6.68 -9.99 -8.95
N ASN A 43 6.35 -8.98 -9.77
CA ASN A 43 5.44 -7.87 -9.46
C ASN A 43 5.92 -6.88 -8.39
N ILE A 44 7.12 -7.03 -7.86
CA ILE A 44 7.73 -6.13 -6.87
C ILE A 44 8.69 -5.19 -7.60
N TYR A 45 8.64 -3.89 -7.29
CA TYR A 45 9.64 -2.94 -7.78
C TYR A 45 10.94 -3.12 -6.98
N THR A 46 12.08 -3.22 -7.67
CA THR A 46 13.41 -3.37 -7.05
C THR A 46 14.26 -2.12 -7.15
N GLU A 47 13.71 -1.03 -7.67
CA GLU A 47 14.39 0.25 -7.78
C GLU A 47 13.39 1.40 -7.62
N GLY A 48 13.86 2.53 -7.10
CA GLY A 48 13.08 3.76 -6.95
C GLY A 48 13.26 4.35 -5.56
N VAL A 49 12.96 5.65 -5.44
CA VAL A 49 13.05 6.40 -4.18
C VAL A 49 11.86 7.32 -4.07
N ILE A 50 11.07 7.17 -3.01
CA ILE A 50 9.92 8.03 -2.69
C ILE A 50 10.27 8.86 -1.46
N GLU A 51 10.12 10.18 -1.58
CA GLU A 51 10.24 11.14 -0.49
C GLU A 51 8.85 11.54 0.00
N TYR A 52 8.68 11.53 1.31
CA TYR A 52 7.52 12.05 2.03
C TYR A 52 7.97 13.33 2.72
N SER A 53 7.33 14.46 2.43
CA SER A 53 7.75 15.77 2.94
C SER A 53 6.57 16.65 3.32
N LYS A 54 6.75 17.56 4.26
CA LYS A 54 5.72 18.54 4.62
C LYS A 54 6.38 19.87 4.96
N ASP A 55 5.86 20.95 4.39
CA ASP A 55 6.40 22.31 4.60
C ASP A 55 7.92 22.44 4.31
N GLY A 56 8.43 21.61 3.40
CA GLY A 56 9.85 21.57 3.01
C GLY A 56 10.75 20.71 3.92
N GLU A 57 10.21 20.08 4.96
CA GLU A 57 10.90 19.11 5.80
C GLU A 57 10.67 17.69 5.27
N VAL A 58 11.74 16.89 5.18
CA VAL A 58 11.66 15.47 4.80
C VAL A 58 11.27 14.66 6.02
N LEU A 59 10.15 13.96 5.93
CA LEU A 59 9.60 13.12 7.00
C LEU A 59 10.04 11.67 6.87
N ALA A 60 10.11 11.16 5.63
CA ALA A 60 10.59 9.81 5.35
C ALA A 60 11.16 9.68 3.94
N LEU A 61 12.12 8.76 3.78
CA LEU A 61 12.65 8.33 2.49
C LEU A 61 12.50 6.82 2.36
N VAL A 62 11.82 6.36 1.32
CA VAL A 62 11.66 4.94 1.01
C VAL A 62 12.50 4.59 -0.21
N ASN A 63 13.40 3.63 -0.07
CA ASN A 63 14.30 3.19 -1.14
C ASN A 63 14.10 1.70 -1.46
N TYR A 64 13.74 1.42 -2.71
CA TYR A 64 13.43 0.08 -3.22
C TYR A 64 14.66 -0.69 -3.71
N ALA A 65 15.81 -0.01 -3.86
CA ALA A 65 17.06 -0.65 -4.28
C ALA A 65 17.80 -1.32 -3.11
N ASP A 66 17.37 -1.07 -1.87
CA ASP A 66 17.98 -1.60 -0.66
C ASP A 66 17.28 -2.90 -0.25
N GLY A 67 17.92 -4.05 -0.48
CA GLY A 67 17.42 -5.34 -0.02
C GLY A 67 17.83 -6.53 -0.91
N ASN A 68 17.00 -7.58 -0.88
CA ASN A 68 17.16 -8.80 -1.68
C ASN A 68 16.18 -8.89 -2.87
N GLY A 69 15.53 -7.77 -3.22
CA GLY A 69 14.50 -7.69 -4.27
C GLY A 69 13.06 -7.92 -3.81
N MET A 70 12.82 -8.18 -2.52
CA MET A 70 11.47 -8.32 -1.93
C MET A 70 11.17 -7.30 -0.83
N GLN A 71 12.12 -6.41 -0.56
CA GLN A 71 12.09 -5.45 0.54
C GLN A 71 12.46 -4.06 0.03
N ALA A 72 11.98 -3.04 0.72
CA ALA A 72 12.48 -1.67 0.65
C ALA A 72 13.05 -1.27 2.02
N SER A 73 13.93 -0.28 2.04
CA SER A 73 14.29 0.44 3.26
C SER A 73 13.40 1.66 3.43
N VAL A 74 13.14 2.04 4.68
CA VAL A 74 12.59 3.35 5.02
C VAL A 74 13.47 4.01 6.06
N GLU A 75 13.84 5.27 5.81
CA GLU A 75 14.57 6.13 6.73
C GLU A 75 13.64 7.20 7.30
N ILE A 76 13.56 7.29 8.63
CA ILE A 76 12.82 8.30 9.39
C ILE A 76 13.76 8.82 10.47
N ASP A 77 14.00 10.14 10.51
CA ASP A 77 14.91 10.78 11.48
C ASP A 77 16.32 10.14 11.55
N GLY A 78 16.81 9.60 10.43
CA GLY A 78 18.09 8.90 10.34
C GLY A 78 18.09 7.46 10.84
N GLU A 79 16.96 6.95 11.33
CA GLU A 79 16.77 5.54 11.64
C GLU A 79 16.25 4.79 10.41
N VAL A 80 16.94 3.70 10.05
CA VAL A 80 16.59 2.88 8.89
C VAL A 80 15.93 1.58 9.36
N SER A 81 14.75 1.29 8.81
CA SER A 81 14.06 0.01 8.98
C SER A 81 13.69 -0.61 7.63
N THR A 82 13.18 -1.85 7.65
CA THR A 82 12.86 -2.60 6.44
C THR A 82 11.36 -2.78 6.29
N ILE A 83 10.86 -2.65 5.07
CA ILE A 83 9.48 -2.92 4.67
C ILE A 83 9.47 -4.16 3.79
N ASP A 84 8.71 -5.17 4.20
CA ASP A 84 8.42 -6.32 3.33
C ASP A 84 7.39 -5.91 2.27
N LEU A 85 7.77 -6.00 0.99
CA LEU A 85 6.92 -5.56 -0.12
C LEU A 85 5.97 -6.65 -0.63
N LYS A 86 6.12 -7.89 -0.16
CA LYS A 86 5.27 -9.01 -0.57
C LYS A 86 4.88 -9.85 0.64
N SER A 87 3.60 -10.18 0.71
CA SER A 87 3.05 -11.12 1.69
C SER A 87 2.32 -12.26 0.96
N GLU A 88 2.62 -13.50 1.33
CA GLU A 88 2.03 -14.70 0.76
C GLU A 88 1.77 -15.73 1.87
N ASP A 89 0.51 -15.84 2.29
CA ASP A 89 0.11 -16.80 3.31
C ASP A 89 -0.05 -18.21 2.73
N LYS A 90 0.43 -19.21 3.47
CA LYS A 90 0.35 -20.61 3.03
C LYS A 90 -1.10 -21.04 2.90
N GLY A 91 -1.50 -21.40 1.68
CA GLY A 91 -2.86 -21.87 1.38
C GLY A 91 -3.85 -20.74 1.08
N ALA A 92 -3.43 -19.48 1.10
CA ALA A 92 -4.22 -18.38 0.55
C ALA A 92 -4.40 -18.57 -0.96
N THR A 93 -5.51 -18.10 -1.50
CA THR A 93 -5.76 -18.09 -2.96
C THR A 93 -5.11 -16.91 -3.66
N TYR A 94 -4.55 -15.96 -2.90
CA TYR A 94 -3.86 -14.77 -3.42
C TYR A 94 -2.60 -14.46 -2.63
N TYR A 95 -1.75 -13.63 -3.20
CA TYR A 95 -0.67 -12.92 -2.52
C TYR A 95 -0.82 -11.41 -2.74
N LYS A 96 -0.15 -10.65 -1.87
CA LYS A 96 -0.22 -9.19 -1.84
C LYS A 96 1.15 -8.62 -2.18
N VAL A 97 1.16 -7.50 -2.90
CA VAL A 97 2.35 -6.70 -3.14
C VAL A 97 2.08 -5.26 -2.75
N ILE A 98 2.88 -4.74 -1.82
CA ILE A 98 2.92 -3.32 -1.48
C ILE A 98 3.72 -2.62 -2.56
N VAL A 99 3.01 -1.88 -3.40
CA VAL A 99 3.60 -1.08 -4.49
C VAL A 99 4.11 0.25 -3.96
N GLN A 100 3.31 0.90 -3.13
CA GLN A 100 3.66 2.10 -2.37
C GLN A 100 3.41 1.80 -0.89
N PRO A 101 4.35 2.12 0.03
CA PRO A 101 4.22 1.82 1.44
C PRO A 101 2.91 2.32 2.04
N LEU A 102 2.39 1.53 2.98
CA LEU A 102 1.18 1.87 3.72
C LEU A 102 1.54 2.83 4.83
N VAL A 103 1.05 4.05 4.76
CA VAL A 103 1.38 5.09 5.73
C VAL A 103 0.17 5.42 6.57
N LYS A 104 0.36 5.39 7.89
CA LYS A 104 -0.60 5.90 8.85
C LYS A 104 -0.12 7.24 9.37
N SER A 105 -1.05 8.18 9.55
CA SER A 105 -0.77 9.44 10.22
C SER A 105 -1.39 9.45 11.61
N SER A 106 -0.59 9.79 12.63
CA SER A 106 -1.01 9.77 14.04
C SER A 106 -2.13 10.76 14.35
N ASN A 107 -2.27 11.83 13.56
CA ASN A 107 -3.33 12.82 13.71
C ASN A 107 -4.65 12.48 12.98
N CYS A 108 -4.76 11.32 12.32
CA CYS A 108 -6.01 10.82 11.75
C CYS A 108 -6.67 9.74 12.65
N ASN A 109 -7.92 9.37 12.37
CA ASN A 109 -8.73 8.42 13.15
C ASN A 109 -8.33 6.95 12.93
N TYR A 110 -7.04 6.65 13.04
CA TYR A 110 -6.45 5.31 13.04
C TYR A 110 -6.33 4.58 11.69
N GLU A 111 -6.61 5.25 10.57
CA GLU A 111 -6.59 4.68 9.22
C GLU A 111 -5.21 4.79 8.53
N ILE A 112 -4.97 3.92 7.55
CA ILE A 112 -3.93 4.14 6.54
C ILE A 112 -4.44 5.25 5.61
N VAL A 113 -3.62 6.27 5.39
CA VAL A 113 -3.98 7.47 4.62
C VAL A 113 -3.27 7.57 3.27
N SER A 114 -2.28 6.71 3.04
CA SER A 114 -1.66 6.54 1.73
C SER A 114 -1.05 5.17 1.58
N GLY A 115 -0.82 4.78 0.33
CA GLY A 115 -0.19 3.52 -0.02
C GLY A 115 -1.01 2.73 -1.01
N ILE A 116 -0.36 1.78 -1.68
CA ILE A 116 -0.96 1.02 -2.78
C ILE A 116 -0.63 -0.45 -2.59
N ILE A 117 -1.67 -1.28 -2.50
CA ILE A 117 -1.56 -2.74 -2.47
C ILE A 117 -2.12 -3.31 -3.76
N LYS A 118 -1.41 -4.26 -4.35
CA LYS A 118 -1.90 -5.09 -5.44
C LYS A 118 -2.08 -6.52 -4.99
N TYR A 119 -3.21 -7.10 -5.37
CA TYR A 119 -3.59 -8.47 -5.12
C TYR A 119 -3.43 -9.29 -6.39
N TYR A 120 -2.82 -10.47 -6.24
CA TYR A 120 -2.57 -11.38 -7.34
C TYR A 120 -3.00 -12.80 -6.97
N GLU A 121 -3.64 -13.50 -7.91
CA GLU A 121 -4.08 -14.88 -7.73
C GLU A 121 -2.87 -15.83 -7.63
N ASN A 122 -2.85 -16.65 -6.59
CA ASN A 122 -1.83 -17.69 -6.41
C ASN A 122 -1.92 -18.73 -7.54
N GLY A 123 -0.76 -19.15 -8.03
CA GLY A 123 -0.63 -20.13 -9.11
C GLY A 123 -0.73 -19.57 -10.53
N THR A 124 -1.48 -18.49 -10.76
CA THR A 124 -1.56 -17.84 -12.09
C THR A 124 -0.77 -16.54 -12.18
N ASN A 125 -0.50 -15.89 -11.04
CA ASN A 125 0.06 -14.53 -10.96
C ASN A 125 -0.79 -13.47 -11.68
N ALA A 126 -2.07 -13.75 -11.93
CA ALA A 126 -2.99 -12.80 -12.53
C ALA A 126 -3.32 -11.70 -11.52
N TRP A 127 -3.26 -10.45 -11.94
CA TRP A 127 -3.73 -9.32 -11.14
C TRP A 127 -5.25 -9.45 -10.91
N ALA A 128 -5.67 -9.31 -9.64
CA ALA A 128 -7.05 -9.42 -9.22
C ALA A 128 -7.66 -8.07 -8.83
N ALA A 129 -6.93 -7.31 -8.02
CA ALA A 129 -7.37 -6.01 -7.53
C ALA A 129 -6.19 -5.11 -7.15
N THR A 130 -6.43 -3.80 -7.15
CA THR A 130 -5.56 -2.79 -6.53
C THR A 130 -6.39 -2.04 -5.49
N ILE A 131 -5.81 -1.81 -4.32
CA ILE A 131 -6.34 -0.88 -3.31
C ILE A 131 -5.35 0.28 -3.19
N ASP A 132 -5.84 1.48 -3.41
CA ASP A 132 -5.11 2.74 -3.27
C ASP A 132 -5.74 3.53 -2.12
N PHE A 133 -4.97 3.75 -1.07
CA PHE A 133 -5.41 4.45 0.15
C PHE A 133 -5.33 5.97 0.04
N GLY A 134 -4.92 6.51 -1.11
CA GLY A 134 -4.88 7.94 -1.35
C GLY A 134 -3.50 8.55 -1.16
N ASP A 135 -3.51 9.85 -0.90
CA ASP A 135 -2.36 10.75 -1.06
C ASP A 135 -1.75 11.23 0.25
N GLY A 136 -2.23 10.73 1.39
CA GLY A 136 -1.78 11.14 2.71
C GLY A 136 -2.70 12.13 3.40
N THR A 137 -3.85 12.48 2.82
CA THR A 137 -4.89 13.28 3.47
C THR A 137 -5.79 12.43 4.38
N CYS A 138 -6.31 13.00 5.48
CA CYS A 138 -7.29 12.31 6.34
C CYS A 138 -8.72 12.39 5.73
N ASP A 139 -8.95 11.82 4.55
CA ASP A 139 -10.25 11.89 3.88
C ASP A 139 -11.17 10.67 4.11
N ASP A 140 -10.64 9.60 4.73
CA ASP A 140 -11.33 8.33 4.96
C ASP A 140 -11.82 7.69 3.65
N LEU A 141 -11.04 7.83 2.57
CA LEU A 141 -11.38 7.26 1.27
C LEU A 141 -10.25 6.38 0.74
N ALA A 142 -10.65 5.28 0.12
CA ALA A 142 -9.76 4.43 -0.66
C ALA A 142 -10.42 4.02 -1.98
N LEU A 143 -9.60 3.77 -3.00
CA LEU A 143 -10.02 3.34 -4.33
C LEU A 143 -9.67 1.87 -4.54
N LYS A 144 -10.69 1.04 -4.81
CA LYS A 144 -10.52 -0.33 -5.30
C LYS A 144 -10.66 -0.34 -6.82
N THR A 145 -9.64 -0.83 -7.50
CA THR A 145 -9.65 -1.08 -8.95
C THR A 145 -9.64 -2.58 -9.23
N THR A 146 -10.54 -3.04 -10.10
CA THR A 146 -10.61 -4.44 -10.57
C THR A 146 -10.84 -4.46 -12.08
N ALA A 147 -10.81 -5.65 -12.70
CA ALA A 147 -11.18 -5.81 -14.10
C ALA A 147 -12.64 -5.37 -14.42
N LYS A 148 -13.52 -5.29 -13.41
CA LYS A 148 -14.90 -4.81 -13.55
C LYS A 148 -15.01 -3.27 -13.50
N GLY A 149 -13.94 -2.59 -13.05
CA GLY A 149 -13.89 -1.15 -12.88
C GLY A 149 -13.48 -0.72 -11.48
N ASP A 150 -13.72 0.56 -11.23
CA ASP A 150 -13.27 1.31 -10.06
C ASP A 150 -14.41 1.56 -9.06
N TYR A 151 -14.08 1.47 -7.78
CA TYR A 151 -15.02 1.69 -6.67
C TYR A 151 -14.31 2.40 -5.50
N THR A 152 -14.77 3.60 -5.17
CA THR A 152 -14.34 4.31 -3.96
C THR A 152 -15.17 3.88 -2.77
N PHE A 153 -14.53 3.67 -1.62
CA PHE A 153 -15.18 3.28 -0.38
C PHE A 153 -14.57 4.03 0.80
N LYS A 154 -15.32 4.06 1.91
CA LYS A 154 -14.79 4.57 3.17
C LYS A 154 -14.06 3.49 3.92
N ILE A 155 -12.90 3.82 4.48
CA ILE A 155 -12.09 2.86 5.23
C ILE A 155 -12.81 2.51 6.53
N SER A 156 -13.38 3.52 7.19
CA SER A 156 -14.15 3.40 8.43
C SER A 156 -15.39 2.50 8.35
N ASP A 157 -15.94 2.25 7.16
CA ASP A 157 -17.06 1.31 6.97
C ASP A 157 -16.64 -0.17 7.21
N TYR A 158 -15.34 -0.45 7.33
CA TYR A 158 -14.77 -1.80 7.45
C TYR A 158 -13.92 -2.00 8.73
N LEU A 159 -13.81 -1.00 9.60
CA LEU A 159 -13.07 -1.05 10.88
C LEU A 159 -13.93 -1.49 12.08
#